data_AF-A0AAE3KNT7-F1
#
_entry.id   AF-A0AAE3KNT7-F1
#
_cell.length_a   1.000
_cell.length_b   1.000
_cell.length_c   1.000
_cell.angle_alpha   90.00
_cell.angle_beta   90.00
_cell.angle_gamma   90.00
#
_symmetry.space_group_name_H-M   'P 1'
#
loop_
_entity.id
_entity.type
_entity.pdbx_description
1 polymer ?
#
loop_
_entity_poly.entity_id
_entity_poly.type
_entity_poly.pdbx_seq_one_letter_code
_entity_poly.pdbx_strand_id
1 'polypeptide(L)'
;MTSPAPNAGEVWRNQPKDMDKIPEVLYSRGSKLLSLALYQGCDALVLGAWGCGVFRNQPSMVAQMFADLLLPSGEFCGKFEMVLFSVLDWTKGTRILTEFQTRFSKE
;
A
#
# COMPACT_ATOMS: atom_id res chain seq x y z
N MET A 1 1.06 -13.87 -1.83
CA MET A 1 1.72 -13.15 -2.95
C MET A 1 3.00 -12.51 -2.42
N THR A 2 4.09 -12.53 -3.19
CA THR A 2 5.36 -11.93 -2.80
C THR A 2 5.78 -10.89 -3.83
N SER A 3 5.81 -9.62 -3.44
CA SER A 3 6.22 -8.50 -4.28
C SER A 3 6.93 -7.46 -3.41
N PRO A 4 8.20 -7.09 -3.70
CA PRO A 4 8.89 -6.09 -2.91
C PRO A 4 8.32 -4.68 -3.20
N ALA A 5 8.09 -3.89 -2.17
CA ALA A 5 7.88 -2.45 -2.32
C ALA A 5 9.16 -1.79 -2.88
N PRO A 6 9.08 -0.59 -3.49
CA PRO A 6 10.29 0.19 -3.76
C PRO A 6 10.99 0.53 -2.43
N ASN A 7 12.32 0.48 -2.41
CA ASN A 7 13.10 0.86 -1.24
C ASN A 7 13.40 2.37 -1.29
N ALA A 8 12.45 3.18 -0.83
CA ALA A 8 12.56 4.64 -0.81
C ALA A 8 13.77 5.13 -0.01
N GLY A 9 14.15 4.41 1.05
CA GLY A 9 15.34 4.73 1.84
C GLY A 9 16.65 4.63 1.05
N GLU A 10 16.80 3.60 0.21
CA GLU A 10 17.97 3.46 -0.66
C GLU A 10 17.94 4.40 -1.86
N VAL A 11 16.75 4.64 -2.44
CA VAL A 11 16.60 5.64 -3.52
C VAL A 11 16.99 7.03 -3.01
N TRP A 12 16.51 7.44 -1.83
CA TRP A 12 16.90 8.70 -1.22
C TRP A 12 18.41 8.82 -1.02
N ARG A 13 19.07 7.75 -0.57
CA ARG A 13 20.51 7.76 -0.28
C ARG A 13 21.37 7.77 -1.54
N ASN A 14 21.05 6.93 -2.52
CA ASN A 14 21.96 6.62 -3.63
C ASN A 14 21.48 7.19 -4.97
N GLN A 15 20.18 7.44 -5.13
CA GLN A 15 19.54 7.87 -6.37
C GLN A 15 18.47 8.96 -6.10
N PRO A 16 18.80 10.07 -5.41
CA PRO A 16 17.80 11.04 -4.95
C PRO A 16 16.99 11.69 -6.08
N LYS A 17 17.54 11.73 -7.31
CA LYS A 17 16.84 12.23 -8.51
C LYS A 17 15.64 11.36 -8.91
N ASP A 18 15.58 10.13 -8.43
CA ASP A 18 14.51 9.17 -8.72
C ASP A 18 13.44 9.11 -7.61
N MET A 19 13.53 9.98 -6.59
CA MET A 19 12.54 10.01 -5.50
C MET A 19 11.12 10.24 -6.00
N ASP A 20 10.95 11.07 -7.02
CA ASP A 20 9.64 11.38 -7.61
C ASP A 20 9.00 10.19 -8.33
N LYS A 21 9.76 9.11 -8.59
CA LYS A 21 9.26 7.87 -9.21
C LYS A 21 8.66 6.91 -8.19
N ILE A 22 8.93 7.08 -6.88
CA ILE A 22 8.45 6.16 -5.83
C ILE A 22 6.92 5.98 -5.87
N PRO A 23 6.10 7.06 -5.98
CA PRO A 23 4.66 6.92 -6.08
C PRO A 23 4.26 6.06 -7.29
N GLU A 24 4.71 6.41 -8.49
CA GLU A 24 4.38 5.66 -9.72
C GLU A 24 4.70 4.15 -9.59
N VAL A 25 5.87 3.83 -9.04
CA VAL A 25 6.29 2.43 -8.82
C VAL A 25 5.38 1.71 -7.81
N LEU A 26 4.96 2.39 -6.74
CA LEU A 26 3.99 1.84 -5.78
C LEU A 26 2.67 1.51 -6.46
N TYR A 27 2.10 2.44 -7.25
CA TYR A 27 0.83 2.21 -7.95
C TYR A 27 0.94 1.08 -8.98
N SER A 28 1.99 1.09 -9.81
CA SER A 28 2.19 0.06 -10.84
C SER A 28 2.31 -1.34 -10.22
N ARG A 29 3.05 -1.48 -9.12
CA ARG A 29 3.20 -2.77 -8.44
C ARG A 29 1.97 -3.15 -7.61
N GLY A 30 1.30 -2.18 -7.00
CA GLY A 30 0.05 -2.38 -6.26
C GLY A 30 -1.06 -2.92 -7.17
N SER A 31 -1.30 -2.29 -8.32
CA SER A 31 -2.28 -2.77 -9.31
C SER A 31 -1.94 -4.18 -9.81
N LYS A 32 -0.67 -4.49 -10.08
CA LYS A 32 -0.25 -5.86 -10.45
C LYS A 32 -0.51 -6.88 -9.35
N LEU A 33 -0.30 -6.52 -8.07
CA LEU A 33 -0.57 -7.39 -6.93
C LEU A 33 -2.07 -7.71 -6.83
N LEU A 34 -2.93 -6.69 -6.93
CA LEU A 34 -4.38 -6.87 -6.90
C LEU A 34 -4.90 -7.63 -8.12
N SER A 35 -4.36 -7.34 -9.31
CA SER A 35 -4.69 -8.07 -10.56
C SER A 35 -4.36 -9.55 -10.44
N LEU A 36 -3.20 -9.88 -9.89
CA LEU A 36 -2.81 -11.27 -9.66
C LEU A 36 -3.76 -11.96 -8.67
N ALA A 37 -4.13 -11.28 -7.58
CA ALA A 37 -5.07 -11.86 -6.62
C ALA A 37 -6.43 -12.19 -7.25
N LEU A 38 -6.97 -11.26 -8.05
CA LEU A 38 -8.22 -11.50 -8.79
C LEU A 38 -8.07 -12.63 -9.80
N TYR A 39 -6.98 -12.65 -10.56
CA TYR A 39 -6.73 -13.71 -11.53
C TYR A 39 -6.66 -15.10 -10.88
N GLN A 40 -6.16 -15.19 -9.66
CA GLN A 40 -6.08 -16.42 -8.87
C GLN A 40 -7.40 -16.76 -8.15
N GLY A 41 -8.46 -15.95 -8.30
CA GLY A 41 -9.74 -16.18 -7.64
C GLY A 41 -9.71 -15.99 -6.12
N CYS A 42 -8.86 -15.07 -5.62
CA CYS A 42 -8.86 -14.74 -4.20
C CYS A 42 -10.02 -13.78 -3.87
N ASP A 43 -10.94 -14.21 -3.02
CA ASP A 43 -12.09 -13.39 -2.61
C ASP A 43 -11.77 -12.46 -1.42
N ALA A 44 -10.75 -12.79 -0.63
CA ALA A 44 -10.33 -12.00 0.52
C ALA A 44 -8.83 -11.68 0.50
N LEU A 45 -8.48 -10.46 0.95
CA LEU A 45 -7.11 -9.98 1.04
C LEU A 45 -6.74 -9.56 2.47
N VAL A 46 -5.55 -9.95 2.91
CA VAL A 46 -4.86 -9.35 4.05
C VAL A 46 -3.66 -8.55 3.52
N LEU A 47 -3.76 -7.24 3.63
CA LEU A 47 -2.74 -6.26 3.24
C LEU A 47 -2.14 -5.60 4.50
N GLY A 48 -1.31 -4.59 4.32
CA GLY A 48 -0.72 -3.85 5.44
C GLY A 48 0.17 -2.69 4.99
N ALA A 49 1.00 -2.20 5.91
CA ALA A 49 1.93 -1.11 5.69
C ALA A 49 3.14 -1.49 4.81
N TRP A 50 2.85 -1.82 3.55
CA TRP A 50 3.77 -2.40 2.58
C TRP A 50 4.95 -1.47 2.29
N GLY A 51 6.14 -1.86 2.77
CA GLY A 51 7.36 -1.08 2.59
C GLY A 51 7.53 0.13 3.52
N CYS A 52 6.69 0.30 4.53
CA CYS A 52 6.74 1.46 5.45
C CYS A 52 7.77 1.32 6.59
N GLY A 53 8.38 0.13 6.74
CA GLY A 53 9.43 -0.14 7.72
C GLY A 53 10.82 0.21 7.19
N VAL A 54 11.67 -0.81 7.04
CA VAL A 54 13.07 -0.65 6.57
C VAL A 54 13.17 0.08 5.23
N PHE A 55 12.19 -0.09 4.34
CA PHE A 55 12.17 0.53 3.00
C PHE A 55 11.75 2.00 3.02
N ARG A 56 11.31 2.53 4.17
CA ARG A 56 11.03 3.96 4.41
C ARG A 56 9.99 4.58 3.48
N ASN A 57 9.05 3.81 2.90
CA ASN A 57 7.91 4.42 2.22
C ASN A 57 7.05 5.17 3.24
N GLN A 58 6.48 6.30 2.84
CA GLN A 58 5.57 7.05 3.70
C GLN A 58 4.26 6.25 3.88
N PRO A 59 3.79 6.00 5.11
CA PRO A 59 2.56 5.24 5.34
C PRO A 59 1.33 5.85 4.66
N SER A 60 1.23 7.18 4.68
CA SER A 60 0.17 7.93 3.99
C SER A 60 0.14 7.64 2.49
N MET A 61 1.30 7.61 1.82
CA MET A 61 1.43 7.32 0.40
C MET A 61 0.98 5.89 0.06
N VAL A 62 1.37 4.92 0.89
CA VAL A 62 0.98 3.51 0.69
C VAL A 62 -0.51 3.29 0.96
N ALA A 63 -1.04 3.89 2.04
CA ALA A 63 -2.46 3.85 2.35
C ALA A 63 -3.30 4.51 1.24
N GLN A 64 -2.87 5.68 0.76
CA GLN A 64 -3.50 6.40 -0.36
C GLN A 64 -3.51 5.56 -1.63
N MET A 65 -2.39 4.95 -2.01
CA MET A 65 -2.30 4.10 -3.19
C MET A 65 -3.29 2.93 -3.13
N PHE A 66 -3.36 2.22 -2.00
CA PHE A 66 -4.34 1.16 -1.85
C PHE A 66 -5.78 1.69 -1.90
N ALA A 67 -6.03 2.87 -1.32
CA ALA A 67 -7.35 3.46 -1.31
C ALA A 67 -7.80 3.87 -2.72
N ASP A 68 -6.92 4.46 -3.51
CA ASP A 68 -7.22 4.82 -4.90
C ASP A 68 -7.50 3.59 -5.78
N LEU A 69 -6.93 2.43 -5.43
CA LEU A 69 -7.19 1.18 -6.14
C LEU A 69 -8.47 0.48 -5.66
N LEU A 70 -8.80 0.54 -4.36
CA LEU A 70 -9.82 -0.31 -3.72
C LEU A 70 -11.12 0.41 -3.34
N LEU A 71 -11.09 1.73 -3.13
CA LEU A 71 -12.26 2.53 -2.75
C LEU A 71 -13.06 2.99 -3.99
N PRO A 72 -14.23 3.64 -3.84
CA PRO A 72 -15.03 4.08 -4.98
C PRO A 72 -14.23 4.87 -6.02
N SER A 73 -14.49 4.59 -7.30
CA SER A 73 -13.72 5.07 -8.47
C SER A 73 -12.40 4.35 -8.73
N GLY A 74 -11.96 3.45 -7.85
CA GLY A 74 -10.79 2.60 -8.05
C GLY A 74 -11.06 1.39 -8.95
N GLU A 75 -10.04 0.97 -9.68
CA GLU A 75 -10.09 -0.18 -10.62
C GLU A 75 -10.55 -1.50 -9.96
N PHE A 76 -10.23 -1.68 -8.67
CA PHE A 76 -10.50 -2.89 -7.91
C PHE A 76 -11.66 -2.74 -6.92
N CYS A 77 -12.39 -1.62 -6.99
CA CYS A 77 -13.53 -1.37 -6.12
C CYS A 77 -14.58 -2.49 -6.24
N GLY A 78 -14.91 -3.11 -5.10
CA GLY A 78 -15.90 -4.19 -5.02
C GLY A 78 -15.50 -5.50 -5.70
N LYS A 79 -14.23 -5.69 -6.06
CA LYS A 79 -13.73 -6.93 -6.69
C LYS A 79 -13.34 -8.02 -5.70
N PHE A 80 -13.16 -7.66 -4.43
CA PHE A 80 -12.88 -8.57 -3.32
C PHE A 80 -14.04 -8.49 -2.33
N GLU A 81 -14.46 -9.63 -1.78
CA GLU A 81 -15.49 -9.70 -0.74
C GLU A 81 -15.00 -9.05 0.56
N MET A 82 -13.71 -9.20 0.87
CA MET A 82 -13.12 -8.64 2.09
C MET A 82 -11.68 -8.17 1.85
N VAL A 83 -11.37 -6.98 2.32
CA VAL A 83 -9.99 -6.48 2.40
C VAL A 83 -9.72 -6.01 3.83
N LEU A 84 -8.68 -6.57 4.44
CA LEU A 84 -8.22 -6.22 5.78
C LEU A 84 -6.80 -5.66 5.73
N PHE A 85 -6.54 -4.55 6.40
CA PHE A 85 -5.20 -4.01 6.60
C PHE A 85 -4.69 -4.43 8.00
N SER A 86 -3.78 -5.40 8.03
CA SER A 86 -3.09 -5.81 9.25
C SER A 86 -1.84 -4.95 9.44
N VAL A 87 -1.95 -3.90 10.26
CA VAL A 87 -0.88 -2.93 10.50
C VAL A 87 -0.41 -3.03 11.94
N LEU A 88 0.66 -3.79 12.17
CA LEU A 88 1.36 -3.81 13.45
C LEU A 88 2.24 -2.56 13.56
N ASP A 89 1.98 -1.72 14.55
CA ASP A 89 2.63 -0.43 14.69
C ASP A 89 3.18 -0.21 16.10
N TRP A 90 4.51 -0.17 16.21
CA TRP A 90 5.24 0.11 17.44
C TRP A 90 5.74 1.57 17.52
N THR A 91 5.37 2.42 16.54
CA THR A 91 5.77 3.83 16.56
C THR A 91 5.06 4.59 17.67
N LYS A 92 5.72 5.62 18.21
CA LYS A 92 5.12 6.47 19.24
C LYS A 92 3.86 7.15 18.70
N GLY A 93 2.72 6.82 19.29
CA GLY A 93 1.41 7.34 18.87
C GLY A 93 0.82 6.64 17.64
N THR A 94 1.26 5.42 17.33
CA THR A 94 0.66 4.54 16.29
C THR A 94 0.48 5.23 14.95
N ARG A 95 1.51 5.97 14.51
CA ARG A 95 1.42 6.87 13.34
C ARG A 95 1.15 6.12 12.05
N ILE A 96 1.71 4.92 11.87
CA ILE A 96 1.49 4.10 10.68
C ILE A 96 0.05 3.61 10.67
N LEU A 97 -0.44 3.07 11.78
CA LEU A 97 -1.82 2.59 11.90
C LEU A 97 -2.81 3.73 11.66
N THR A 98 -2.54 4.92 12.22
CA THR A 98 -3.41 6.10 12.04
C THR A 98 -3.58 6.49 10.58
N GLU A 99 -2.52 6.47 9.74
CA GLU A 99 -2.66 6.81 8.31
C GLU A 99 -3.60 5.83 7.57
N PHE A 100 -3.53 4.54 7.89
CA PHE A 100 -4.44 3.55 7.32
C PHE A 100 -5.86 3.72 7.87
N GLN A 101 -6.01 3.99 9.17
CA GLN A 101 -7.32 4.29 9.76
C GLN A 101 -7.94 5.52 9.11
N THR A 102 -7.23 6.64 9.00
CA THR A 102 -7.75 7.87 8.38
C THR A 102 -8.24 7.62 6.95
N ARG A 103 -7.57 6.76 6.18
CA ARG A 103 -7.93 6.51 4.78
C ARG A 103 -9.07 5.49 4.59
N PHE A 104 -9.20 4.51 5.48
CA PHE A 104 -10.13 3.38 5.35
C PHE A 104 -11.19 3.30 6.45
N SER A 105 -11.25 4.27 7.37
CA SER A 105 -12.34 4.35 8.34
C SER A 105 -13.66 4.50 7.60
N LYS A 106 -14.60 3.60 7.93
CA LYS A 106 -15.99 3.65 7.47
C LYS A 106 -16.64 4.94 7.98
N GLU A 107 -17.41 5.60 7.10
CA GLU A 107 -18.74 6.09 7.50
C GLU A 107 -19.67 4.91 7.68
#